data_AF-A0A972X5D2-F1
#
_entry.id   AF-A0A972X5D2-F1
#
_cell.length_a   1.000
_cell.length_b   1.000
_cell.length_c   1.000
_cell.angle_alpha   90.00
_cell.angle_beta   90.00
_cell.angle_gamma   90.00
#
_symmetry.space_group_name_H-M   'P 1'
#
loop_
_entity.id
_entity.type
_entity.pdbx_description
1 polymer ?
#
loop_
_entity_poly.entity_id
_entity_poly.type
_entity_poly.pdbx_seq_one_letter_code
_entity_poly.pdbx_strand_id
1 'polypeptide(L)'
;MKQLAMGLLSHESAMRGFPPLAVATDDMNGNATRIPYGTEIVWSGFYGWGSFVLPFIEESSMYNALNPTKGQPGPATSAQKYALAQTKLSAFRCPEDDGPDLMEYEAGKTYLFTNMYASGAAVGTPGAALSNYVAANRAVGAVPLGFSPAGSPSSACTTKADPKRGGFIFATMTSFKDLTDGSSSTIALGERGYIRTPKAGGTMVPSQSSLAGTWVGGGQPVTSAVPADGQMCQSVGLAPTRTINSISRTYRTLSSLHPAGGVNTIAFDGSYHFVSQNIEHIITITTKNLEYTDPVDSVFERLIAVGDGGVASFE
;
A
#
# COMPACT_ATOMS: atom_id res chain seq x y z
N MET A 1 -16.05 -2.67 -2.89
CA MET A 1 -15.30 -1.74 -3.79
C MET A 1 -16.13 -0.57 -4.38
N LYS A 2 -17.44 -0.70 -4.66
CA LYS A 2 -18.28 0.40 -5.23
C LYS A 2 -18.12 1.77 -4.57
N GLN A 3 -18.25 1.79 -3.25
CA GLN A 3 -18.15 3.01 -2.45
C GLN A 3 -16.77 3.66 -2.57
N LEU A 4 -15.69 2.87 -2.60
CA LEU A 4 -14.33 3.39 -2.73
C LEU A 4 -14.07 4.03 -4.09
N ALA A 5 -14.54 3.46 -5.20
CA ALA A 5 -14.39 4.10 -6.52
C ALA A 5 -15.10 5.45 -6.57
N MET A 6 -16.35 5.52 -6.10
CA MET A 6 -17.09 6.77 -6.02
C MET A 6 -16.43 7.78 -5.07
N GLY A 7 -15.87 7.31 -3.95
CA GLY A 7 -15.11 8.13 -3.02
C GLY A 7 -13.85 8.71 -3.65
N LEU A 8 -13.11 7.93 -4.44
CA LEU A 8 -11.93 8.40 -5.16
C LEU A 8 -12.27 9.46 -6.21
N LEU A 9 -13.32 9.24 -7.00
CA LEU A 9 -13.80 10.22 -8.00
C LEU A 9 -14.30 11.50 -7.33
N SER A 10 -14.99 11.39 -6.20
CA SER A 10 -15.47 12.55 -5.44
C SER A 10 -14.31 13.33 -4.80
N HIS A 11 -13.30 12.62 -4.29
CA HIS A 11 -12.06 13.23 -3.81
C HIS A 11 -11.33 13.95 -4.95
N GLU A 12 -11.18 13.32 -6.11
CA GLU A 12 -10.56 13.95 -7.29
C GLU A 12 -11.30 15.23 -7.69
N SER A 13 -12.63 15.16 -7.80
CA SER A 13 -13.46 16.32 -8.16
C SER A 13 -13.33 17.48 -7.17
N ALA A 14 -13.36 17.19 -5.86
CA ALA A 14 -13.30 18.19 -4.81
C ALA A 14 -11.90 18.76 -4.58
N MET A 15 -10.86 17.92 -4.67
CA MET A 15 -9.47 18.26 -4.31
C MET A 15 -8.58 18.51 -5.54
N ARG A 16 -9.10 18.30 -6.76
CA ARG A 16 -8.36 18.31 -8.03
C ARG A 16 -7.23 17.29 -8.10
N GLY A 17 -7.43 16.15 -7.44
CA GLY A 17 -6.50 15.02 -7.48
C GLY A 17 -6.93 13.88 -6.59
N PHE A 18 -6.54 12.66 -6.93
CA PHE A 18 -6.68 11.46 -6.11
C PHE A 18 -5.84 11.58 -4.83
N PRO A 19 -6.22 10.87 -3.75
CA PRO A 19 -5.48 10.90 -2.50
C PRO A 19 -3.98 10.62 -2.65
N PRO A 20 -3.12 11.23 -1.82
CA PRO A 20 -1.75 10.74 -1.68
C PRO A 20 -1.77 9.29 -1.18
N LEU A 21 -0.75 8.51 -1.56
CA LEU A 21 -0.58 7.15 -1.04
C LEU A 21 -0.47 7.15 0.49
N ALA A 22 0.35 8.06 1.00
CA ALA A 22 0.56 8.29 2.42
C ALA A 22 1.12 9.70 2.69
N VAL A 23 0.93 10.22 3.90
CA VAL A 23 1.61 11.41 4.45
C VAL A 23 2.17 11.10 5.83
N ALA A 24 3.28 11.71 6.22
CA ALA A 24 3.93 11.51 7.51
C ALA A 24 4.43 12.83 8.12
N THR A 25 4.84 12.82 9.39
CA THR A 25 5.30 14.01 10.15
C THR A 25 6.55 14.65 9.61
N ASP A 26 7.48 13.81 9.17
CA ASP A 26 8.83 14.22 8.85
C ASP A 26 8.86 14.37 7.34
N ASP A 27 8.70 15.61 6.90
CA ASP A 27 8.71 15.94 5.50
C ASP A 27 10.00 15.41 4.85
N MET A 28 9.85 14.66 3.76
CA MET A 28 10.78 14.78 2.64
C MET A 28 10.64 16.23 2.09
N ASN A 29 10.99 17.25 2.88
CA ASN A 29 11.03 18.71 2.65
C ASN A 29 10.24 19.31 1.46
N GLY A 30 9.03 18.82 1.13
CA GLY A 30 8.33 19.16 -0.13
C GLY A 30 9.15 18.88 -1.40
N ASN A 31 10.35 18.33 -1.24
CA ASN A 31 11.31 17.93 -2.24
C ASN A 31 11.37 16.42 -2.07
N ALA A 32 10.70 15.73 -2.96
CA ALA A 32 10.60 14.28 -3.03
C ALA A 32 11.96 13.64 -3.39
N THR A 33 13.04 14.02 -2.70
CA THR A 33 14.34 13.39 -2.81
C THR A 33 14.28 12.14 -1.95
N ARG A 34 14.29 10.98 -2.62
CA ARG A 34 14.50 9.65 -2.05
C ARG A 34 15.37 9.73 -0.79
N ILE A 35 14.81 9.32 0.35
CA ILE A 35 15.58 9.27 1.60
C ILE A 35 16.66 8.20 1.44
N PRO A 36 17.96 8.56 1.55
CA PRO A 36 19.03 7.59 1.43
C PRO A 36 18.93 6.52 2.53
N TYR A 37 19.12 5.26 2.17
CA TYR A 37 19.25 4.19 3.17
C TYR A 37 20.31 4.54 4.21
N GLY A 38 19.98 4.34 5.49
CA GLY A 38 20.90 4.54 6.61
C GLY A 38 20.82 5.91 7.29
N THR A 39 19.93 6.81 6.86
CA THR A 39 19.58 7.99 7.67
C THR A 39 18.56 7.58 8.74
N GLU A 40 18.88 7.78 10.01
CA GLU A 40 17.93 7.66 11.13
C GLU A 40 16.85 8.74 10.99
N ILE A 41 15.76 8.43 10.30
CA ILE A 41 14.55 9.25 10.33
C ILE A 41 13.57 8.56 11.27
N VAL A 42 13.28 9.23 12.38
CA VAL A 42 12.34 8.76 13.40
C VAL A 42 10.92 9.08 12.93
N TRP A 43 10.37 8.23 12.08
CA TRP A 43 9.00 8.39 11.62
C TRP A 43 8.01 8.28 12.77
N SER A 44 7.33 9.36 13.14
CA SER A 44 6.27 9.33 14.16
C SER A 44 4.95 8.78 13.60
N GLY A 45 5.00 7.92 12.58
CA GLY A 45 3.84 7.39 11.88
C GLY A 45 3.45 8.11 10.59
N PHE A 46 2.41 7.58 9.93
CA PHE A 46 1.85 8.07 8.69
C PHE A 46 0.34 7.80 8.60
N TYR A 47 -0.35 8.59 7.79
CA TYR A 47 -1.71 8.30 7.33
C TYR A 47 -1.68 7.83 5.89
N GLY A 48 -2.40 6.76 5.58
CA GLY A 48 -2.53 6.19 4.24
C GLY A 48 -3.70 6.79 3.44
N TRP A 49 -3.74 6.48 2.14
CA TRP A 49 -4.79 6.94 1.21
C TRP A 49 -6.22 6.72 1.73
N GLY A 50 -6.47 5.63 2.45
CA GLY A 50 -7.79 5.30 3.00
C GLY A 50 -8.27 6.31 4.04
N SER A 51 -7.37 6.99 4.74
CA SER A 51 -7.74 8.10 5.64
C SER A 51 -8.27 9.30 4.87
N PHE A 52 -7.73 9.58 3.68
CA PHE A 52 -8.10 10.76 2.89
C PHE A 52 -9.41 10.59 2.12
N VAL A 53 -9.79 9.37 1.80
CA VAL A 53 -11.06 9.10 1.10
C VAL A 53 -12.27 9.10 2.05
N LEU A 54 -12.07 9.02 3.37
CA LEU A 54 -13.14 8.91 4.37
C LEU A 54 -14.28 9.93 4.21
N PRO A 55 -14.03 11.25 4.02
CA PRO A 55 -15.11 12.23 3.86
C PRO A 55 -16.03 11.94 2.68
N PHE A 56 -15.51 11.23 1.67
CA PHE A 56 -16.17 10.92 0.41
C PHE A 56 -16.84 9.54 0.40
N ILE A 57 -16.79 8.81 1.53
CA ILE A 57 -17.43 7.51 1.72
C ILE A 57 -18.28 7.48 2.98
N GLU A 58 -18.88 8.62 3.34
CA GLU A 58 -19.77 8.78 4.51
C GLU A 58 -19.08 8.65 5.88
N GLU A 59 -17.75 8.67 5.93
CA GLU A 59 -16.93 8.53 7.15
C GLU A 59 -16.32 9.88 7.59
N SER A 60 -17.05 10.99 7.40
CA SER A 60 -16.56 12.35 7.72
C SER A 60 -16.24 12.55 9.21
N SER A 61 -17.00 11.92 10.12
CA SER A 61 -16.73 11.98 11.56
C SER A 61 -15.42 11.31 11.92
N MET A 62 -15.13 10.15 11.32
CA MET A 62 -13.87 9.44 11.46
C MET A 62 -12.69 10.27 10.93
N TYR A 63 -12.84 10.90 9.76
CA TYR A 63 -11.83 11.80 9.21
C TYR A 63 -11.48 12.93 10.17
N ASN A 64 -12.51 13.62 10.70
CA ASN A 64 -12.33 14.76 11.61
C ASN A 64 -11.66 14.33 12.93
N ALA A 65 -12.01 13.17 13.45
CA ALA A 65 -11.44 12.64 14.69
C ALA A 65 -9.98 12.19 14.52
N LEU A 66 -9.61 11.65 13.35
CA LEU A 66 -8.22 11.31 13.02
C LEU A 66 -7.37 12.55 12.73
N ASN A 67 -7.95 13.54 12.02
CA ASN A 67 -7.28 14.75 11.52
C ASN A 67 -5.96 14.43 10.77
N PRO A 68 -6.03 13.74 9.61
CA PRO A 68 -4.85 13.19 8.91
C PRO A 68 -4.12 14.26 8.07
N THR A 69 -3.65 15.33 8.70
CA THR A 69 -2.96 16.44 8.01
C THR A 69 -1.45 16.20 7.87
N LYS A 70 -0.82 16.78 6.83
CA LYS A 70 0.64 16.75 6.65
C LYS A 70 1.32 17.34 7.89
N GLY A 71 2.34 16.68 8.42
CA GLY A 71 3.04 17.12 9.64
C GLY A 71 2.43 16.60 10.95
N GLN A 72 1.31 15.85 10.92
CA GLN A 72 0.77 15.19 12.10
C GLN A 72 1.28 13.74 12.23
N PRO A 73 1.57 13.28 13.47
CA PRO A 73 1.99 11.91 13.71
C PRO A 73 0.86 10.95 13.38
N GLY A 74 1.25 9.77 12.90
CA GLY A 74 0.32 8.71 12.55
C GLY A 74 -0.50 8.26 13.77
N PRO A 75 -1.57 7.50 13.55
CA PRO A 75 -2.59 7.25 14.58
C PRO A 75 -2.06 6.53 15.82
N ALA A 76 -1.00 5.72 15.72
CA ALA A 76 -0.49 4.93 16.84
C ALA A 76 0.34 5.73 17.87
N THR A 77 0.53 7.03 17.66
CA THR A 77 1.18 7.94 18.61
C THR A 77 0.23 8.52 19.67
N SER A 78 -1.07 8.32 19.51
CA SER A 78 -2.11 8.74 20.45
C SER A 78 -3.03 7.58 20.75
N ALA A 79 -3.28 7.29 22.03
CA ALA A 79 -4.20 6.23 22.43
C ALA A 79 -5.61 6.41 21.83
N GLN A 80 -6.09 7.66 21.76
CA GLN A 80 -7.38 7.99 21.17
C GLN A 80 -7.40 7.71 19.66
N LYS A 81 -6.39 8.19 18.93
CA LYS A 81 -6.30 7.96 17.47
C LYS A 81 -6.04 6.49 17.13
N TYR A 82 -5.34 5.77 18.00
CA TYR A 82 -5.10 4.34 17.85
C TYR A 82 -6.40 3.54 17.99
N ALA A 83 -7.25 3.89 18.96
CA ALA A 83 -8.58 3.28 19.09
C ALA A 83 -9.45 3.52 17.83
N LEU A 84 -9.36 4.71 17.21
CA LEU A 84 -10.02 4.98 15.94
C LEU A 84 -9.44 4.12 14.80
N ALA A 85 -8.12 3.98 14.74
CA ALA A 85 -7.44 3.12 13.77
C ALA A 85 -7.82 1.63 13.88
N GLN A 86 -8.31 1.18 15.03
CA GLN A 86 -8.85 -0.17 15.25
C GLN A 86 -10.31 -0.31 14.82
N THR A 87 -10.94 0.74 14.27
CA THR A 87 -12.33 0.63 13.80
C THR A 87 -12.37 -0.09 12.46
N LYS A 88 -13.09 -1.21 12.40
CA LYS A 88 -13.42 -1.90 11.16
C LYS A 88 -14.35 -1.01 10.33
N LEU A 89 -13.96 -0.75 9.09
CA LEU A 89 -14.78 -0.08 8.10
C LEU A 89 -15.12 -1.07 6.98
N SER A 90 -16.40 -1.41 6.81
CA SER A 90 -16.86 -2.40 5.84
C SER A 90 -16.47 -2.03 4.40
N ALA A 91 -16.40 -0.73 4.09
CA ALA A 91 -15.93 -0.20 2.81
C ALA A 91 -14.55 -0.73 2.39
N PHE A 92 -13.71 -1.06 3.37
CA PHE A 92 -12.33 -1.50 3.18
C PHE A 92 -12.13 -3.02 3.26
N ARG A 93 -13.18 -3.80 3.53
CA ARG A 93 -13.11 -5.26 3.63
C ARG A 93 -13.73 -5.93 2.42
N CYS A 94 -13.09 -6.99 1.94
CA CYS A 94 -13.65 -7.86 0.91
C CYS A 94 -14.63 -8.85 1.58
N PRO A 95 -15.87 -9.01 1.07
CA PRO A 95 -16.84 -9.93 1.66
C PRO A 95 -16.43 -11.42 1.62
N GLU A 96 -15.53 -11.79 0.71
CA GLU A 96 -15.03 -13.17 0.56
C GLU A 96 -13.80 -13.45 1.43
N ASP A 97 -13.25 -12.44 2.08
CA ASP A 97 -12.10 -12.57 2.97
C ASP A 97 -12.59 -12.72 4.41
N ASP A 98 -12.40 -13.92 4.96
CA ASP A 98 -12.75 -14.30 6.34
C ASP A 98 -11.62 -14.02 7.35
N GLY A 99 -10.60 -13.27 6.94
CA GLY A 99 -9.54 -12.82 7.82
C GLY A 99 -10.06 -11.95 8.97
N PRO A 100 -9.26 -11.79 10.04
CA PRO A 100 -9.65 -11.00 11.20
C PRO A 100 -9.92 -9.53 10.82
N ASP A 101 -10.62 -8.80 11.68
CA ASP A 101 -10.87 -7.38 11.45
C ASP A 101 -9.63 -6.51 11.73
N LEU A 102 -8.78 -6.96 12.67
CA LEU A 102 -7.60 -6.25 13.13
C LEU A 102 -6.34 -7.02 12.76
N MET A 103 -5.25 -6.28 12.58
CA MET A 103 -3.93 -6.89 12.47
C MET A 103 -3.54 -7.54 13.81
N GLU A 104 -3.08 -8.77 13.79
CA GLU A 104 -2.70 -9.51 15.00
C GLU A 104 -1.18 -9.51 15.21
N TYR A 105 -0.74 -9.09 16.40
CA TYR A 105 0.66 -9.17 16.81
C TYR A 105 0.95 -10.50 17.51
N GLU A 106 1.72 -11.39 16.89
CA GLU A 106 2.17 -12.64 17.51
C GLU A 106 3.64 -12.59 17.96
N ALA A 107 3.90 -13.13 19.16
CA ALA A 107 5.25 -13.23 19.76
C ALA A 107 6.24 -13.95 18.86
N GLY A 108 7.48 -13.44 18.82
CA GLY A 108 8.59 -14.09 18.11
C GLY A 108 8.45 -14.06 16.59
N LYS A 109 7.48 -13.32 16.04
CA LYS A 109 7.27 -13.15 14.61
C LYS A 109 7.52 -11.68 14.23
N THR A 110 8.60 -11.44 13.49
CA THR A 110 8.91 -10.11 12.94
C THR A 110 7.99 -9.80 11.76
N TYR A 111 6.76 -9.36 12.01
CA TYR A 111 5.89 -8.91 10.92
C TYR A 111 6.52 -7.75 10.16
N LEU A 112 6.31 -7.70 8.85
CA LEU A 112 6.79 -6.59 8.02
C LEU A 112 6.01 -5.29 8.26
N PHE A 113 4.99 -5.33 9.13
CA PHE A 113 4.12 -4.22 9.51
C PHE A 113 4.11 -3.99 11.03
N THR A 114 5.25 -4.20 11.69
CA THR A 114 5.42 -3.88 13.13
C THR A 114 5.10 -2.43 13.47
N ASN A 115 5.07 -1.54 12.47
CA ASN A 115 4.70 -0.16 12.66
C ASN A 115 3.20 0.10 12.81
N MET A 116 2.35 -0.91 12.73
CA MET A 116 0.88 -0.78 12.84
C MET A 116 0.34 -1.00 14.26
N TYR A 117 1.24 -1.10 15.23
CA TYR A 117 0.93 -1.24 16.65
C TYR A 117 1.25 0.06 17.40
N ALA A 118 0.76 0.20 18.63
CA ALA A 118 1.17 1.27 19.55
C ALA A 118 2.60 1.04 20.10
N SER A 119 3.24 2.11 20.60
CA SER A 119 4.65 2.00 21.01
C SER A 119 4.78 1.24 22.31
N GLY A 120 5.71 0.27 22.34
CA GLY A 120 5.82 -0.68 23.45
C GLY A 120 4.66 -1.68 23.53
N ALA A 121 3.88 -1.88 22.46
CA ALA A 121 2.81 -2.86 22.43
C ALA A 121 3.30 -4.26 22.81
N ALA A 122 2.63 -4.87 23.79
CA ALA A 122 2.89 -6.25 24.16
C ALA A 122 2.42 -7.21 23.07
N VAL A 123 3.02 -8.40 23.04
CA VAL A 123 2.51 -9.55 22.29
C VAL A 123 1.00 -9.70 22.50
N GLY A 124 0.24 -9.91 21.41
CA GLY A 124 -1.21 -10.04 21.46
C GLY A 124 -1.98 -8.72 21.45
N THR A 125 -1.31 -7.56 21.42
CA THR A 125 -1.97 -6.26 21.23
C THR A 125 -2.53 -6.19 19.79
N PRO A 126 -3.84 -5.94 19.60
CA PRO A 126 -4.40 -5.76 18.26
C PRO A 126 -3.84 -4.49 17.61
N GLY A 127 -3.44 -4.58 16.35
CA GLY A 127 -2.99 -3.48 15.49
C GLY A 127 -4.15 -2.73 14.84
N ALA A 128 -3.84 -1.90 13.86
CA ALA A 128 -4.84 -1.20 13.05
C ALA A 128 -5.79 -2.18 12.31
N ALA A 129 -6.99 -1.69 11.99
CA ALA A 129 -7.98 -2.43 11.22
C ALA A 129 -7.52 -2.67 9.78
N LEU A 130 -7.79 -3.88 9.30
CA LEU A 130 -7.33 -4.35 8.00
C LEU A 130 -8.12 -3.71 6.85
N SER A 131 -7.45 -3.62 5.70
CA SER A 131 -8.05 -3.33 4.41
C SER A 131 -7.63 -4.36 3.38
N ASN A 132 -8.60 -4.90 2.64
CA ASN A 132 -8.35 -5.76 1.50
C ASN A 132 -8.07 -4.98 0.21
N TYR A 133 -7.95 -3.66 0.26
CA TYR A 133 -7.75 -2.85 -0.92
C TYR A 133 -6.47 -2.05 -0.77
N VAL A 134 -5.64 -2.08 -1.81
CA VAL A 134 -4.35 -1.42 -1.86
C VAL A 134 -4.22 -0.58 -3.12
N ALA A 135 -3.49 0.52 -2.99
CA ALA A 135 -3.41 1.51 -4.04
C ALA A 135 -2.19 1.33 -4.95
N ALA A 136 -2.35 1.63 -6.24
CA ALA A 136 -1.31 1.50 -7.26
C ALA A 136 -0.20 2.54 -7.05
N ASN A 137 0.84 2.16 -6.32
CA ASN A 137 2.05 2.96 -6.09
C ASN A 137 3.18 2.57 -7.05
N ARG A 138 3.25 1.30 -7.46
CA ARG A 138 4.31 0.69 -8.29
C ARG A 138 5.69 0.59 -7.64
N ALA A 139 6.15 1.56 -6.84
CA ALA A 139 7.55 1.58 -6.37
C ALA A 139 7.94 0.34 -5.58
N VAL A 140 9.22 0.01 -5.75
CA VAL A 140 9.88 -1.03 -4.99
C VAL A 140 11.32 -0.60 -4.76
N GLY A 141 11.78 -0.93 -3.57
CA GLY A 141 12.99 -0.42 -2.96
C GLY A 141 12.84 -0.48 -1.44
N ALA A 142 12.42 -1.63 -0.92
CA ALA A 142 12.60 -1.97 0.48
C ALA A 142 12.83 -3.47 0.54
N VAL A 143 14.09 -3.85 0.51
CA VAL A 143 14.52 -5.20 0.87
C VAL A 143 14.04 -5.49 2.31
N PRO A 144 13.47 -6.68 2.60
CA PRO A 144 13.08 -6.99 3.97
C PRO A 144 14.26 -7.31 4.90
N LEU A 145 15.53 -7.30 4.43
CA LEU A 145 16.63 -7.96 5.15
C LEU A 145 18.02 -7.35 4.83
N GLY A 146 18.24 -6.04 4.93
CA GLY A 146 19.62 -5.49 4.94
C GLY A 146 20.45 -5.65 3.66
N PHE A 147 19.80 -5.72 2.49
CA PHE A 147 20.45 -5.95 1.18
C PHE A 147 20.33 -4.78 0.19
N SER A 148 20.06 -3.56 0.64
CA SER A 148 20.28 -2.37 -0.19
C SER A 148 21.64 -1.83 0.20
N PRO A 149 22.62 -1.77 -0.71
CA PRO A 149 23.87 -1.07 -0.44
C PRO A 149 23.56 0.33 0.06
N ALA A 150 24.32 0.83 1.03
CA ALA A 150 24.25 2.25 1.41
C ALA A 150 24.38 3.11 0.13
N GLY A 151 23.44 4.03 -0.09
CA GLY A 151 23.35 4.81 -1.34
C GLY A 151 22.48 4.19 -2.45
N SER A 152 21.78 3.08 -2.20
CA SER A 152 20.76 2.60 -3.15
C SER A 152 19.67 3.66 -3.32
N PRO A 153 19.36 4.09 -4.55
CA PRO A 153 18.33 5.09 -4.76
C PRO A 153 16.92 4.50 -4.52
N SER A 154 16.71 3.18 -4.49
CA SER A 154 15.36 2.58 -4.53
C SER A 154 14.57 2.72 -3.22
N SER A 155 13.42 3.40 -3.27
CA SER A 155 12.44 3.50 -2.17
C SER A 155 11.21 2.66 -2.45
N ALA A 156 10.53 2.16 -1.42
CA ALA A 156 9.23 1.51 -1.56
C ALA A 156 8.10 2.48 -1.91
N CYS A 157 8.31 3.77 -1.75
CA CYS A 157 7.35 4.81 -2.09
C CYS A 157 7.80 5.51 -3.39
N THR A 158 6.86 5.77 -4.30
CA THR A 158 7.15 6.59 -5.48
C THR A 158 7.04 8.07 -5.17
N THR A 159 7.69 8.84 -6.04
CA THR A 159 7.66 10.29 -6.16
C THR A 159 7.27 10.69 -7.58
N LYS A 160 6.88 11.95 -7.80
CA LYS A 160 6.64 12.47 -9.17
C LYS A 160 7.89 12.54 -10.05
N ALA A 161 9.09 12.41 -9.47
CA ALA A 161 10.33 12.34 -10.23
C ALA A 161 10.57 10.93 -10.80
N ASP A 162 9.91 9.91 -10.26
CA ASP A 162 10.11 8.55 -10.72
C ASP A 162 9.51 8.37 -12.11
N PRO A 163 10.31 7.90 -13.09
CA PRO A 163 9.87 7.75 -14.47
C PRO A 163 8.86 6.61 -14.63
N LYS A 164 8.79 5.73 -13.63
CA LYS A 164 7.93 4.55 -13.61
C LYS A 164 7.28 4.49 -12.24
N ARG A 165 6.10 5.08 -12.15
CA ARG A 165 5.33 5.19 -10.90
C ARG A 165 3.90 4.70 -11.10
N GLY A 166 3.20 4.43 -10.00
CA GLY A 166 1.75 4.29 -10.04
C GLY A 166 1.07 5.64 -9.79
N GLY A 167 -0.26 5.66 -9.86
CA GLY A 167 -1.02 6.89 -9.66
C GLY A 167 -1.18 7.30 -8.19
N PHE A 168 -0.88 6.45 -7.22
CA PHE A 168 -0.83 6.84 -5.80
C PHE A 168 0.61 7.06 -5.36
N ILE A 169 0.95 8.31 -5.08
CA ILE A 169 2.33 8.75 -4.84
C ILE A 169 2.47 9.26 -3.40
N PHE A 170 3.64 9.12 -2.79
CA PHE A 170 3.86 9.61 -1.44
C PHE A 170 3.74 11.13 -1.35
N ALA A 171 3.02 11.60 -0.32
CA ALA A 171 2.83 12.99 0.05
C ALA A 171 2.34 13.95 -1.05
N THR A 172 1.85 13.42 -2.17
CA THR A 172 1.34 14.21 -3.29
C THR A 172 0.12 13.56 -3.93
N MET A 173 -0.78 14.40 -4.40
CA MET A 173 -1.93 13.99 -5.20
C MET A 173 -1.54 13.81 -6.68
N THR A 174 -2.31 12.97 -7.35
CA THR A 174 -2.26 12.71 -8.79
C THR A 174 -3.58 13.15 -9.39
N SER A 175 -3.55 13.94 -10.46
CA SER A 175 -4.75 14.40 -11.17
C SER A 175 -5.05 13.53 -12.39
N PHE A 176 -6.25 13.64 -12.98
CA PHE A 176 -6.52 12.98 -14.27
C PHE A 176 -5.52 13.36 -15.36
N LYS A 177 -5.00 14.60 -15.35
CA LYS A 177 -3.98 15.04 -16.30
C LYS A 177 -2.67 14.26 -16.17
N ASP A 178 -2.35 13.80 -14.96
CA ASP A 178 -1.13 13.02 -14.71
C ASP A 178 -1.26 11.58 -15.24
N LEU A 179 -2.48 11.08 -15.50
CA LEU A 179 -2.79 9.72 -15.97
C LEU A 179 -2.70 9.62 -17.51
N THR A 180 -1.52 9.84 -18.07
CA THR A 180 -1.32 9.90 -19.54
C THR A 180 -1.55 8.59 -20.27
N ASP A 181 -1.47 7.45 -19.57
CA ASP A 181 -1.69 6.12 -20.14
C ASP A 181 -3.19 5.73 -20.17
N GLY A 182 -4.05 6.61 -19.63
CA GLY A 182 -5.51 6.49 -19.66
C GLY A 182 -6.13 6.07 -18.33
N SER A 183 -7.09 6.86 -17.82
CA SER A 183 -7.73 6.59 -16.53
C SER A 183 -8.55 5.31 -16.48
N SER A 184 -9.01 4.81 -17.62
CA SER A 184 -9.74 3.54 -17.77
C SER A 184 -8.82 2.31 -17.91
N SER A 185 -7.52 2.54 -18.13
CA SER A 185 -6.50 1.51 -18.38
C SER A 185 -5.45 1.45 -17.28
N THR A 186 -5.60 2.23 -16.21
CA THR A 186 -4.69 2.24 -15.07
C THR A 186 -5.44 1.86 -13.81
N ILE A 187 -4.97 0.82 -13.14
CA ILE A 187 -5.42 0.38 -11.81
C ILE A 187 -5.19 1.51 -10.81
N ALA A 188 -6.25 1.91 -10.12
CA ALA A 188 -6.21 2.76 -8.95
C ALA A 188 -6.08 1.91 -7.67
N LEU A 189 -7.00 0.96 -7.49
CA LEU A 189 -7.05 0.05 -6.34
C LEU A 189 -7.13 -1.40 -6.81
N GLY A 190 -6.52 -2.31 -6.07
CA GLY A 190 -6.70 -3.75 -6.26
C GLY A 190 -6.83 -4.51 -4.95
N GLU A 191 -7.31 -5.75 -5.05
CA GLU A 191 -7.50 -6.61 -3.88
C GLU A 191 -6.21 -7.21 -3.33
N ARG A 192 -6.14 -7.29 -2.01
CA ARG A 192 -5.16 -8.05 -1.25
C ARG A 192 -5.82 -8.80 -0.11
N GLY A 193 -5.94 -10.11 -0.29
CA GLY A 193 -6.45 -11.03 0.71
C GLY A 193 -5.55 -11.18 1.94
N TYR A 194 -6.17 -11.48 3.07
CA TYR A 194 -5.54 -11.98 4.27
C TYR A 194 -5.20 -13.46 4.08
N ILE A 195 -3.92 -13.78 3.93
CA ILE A 195 -3.46 -15.13 3.63
C ILE A 195 -2.41 -15.55 4.67
N ARG A 196 -2.77 -16.46 5.56
CA ARG A 196 -1.78 -17.10 6.42
C ARG A 196 -1.20 -18.31 5.71
N THR A 197 -0.04 -18.17 5.06
CA THR A 197 0.69 -19.32 4.52
C THR A 197 1.45 -20.02 5.66
N PRO A 198 1.14 -21.29 5.99
CA PRO A 198 1.92 -22.06 6.94
C PRO A 198 3.30 -22.36 6.37
N LYS A 199 4.33 -22.39 7.23
CA LYS A 199 5.63 -22.98 6.88
C LYS A 199 5.50 -24.51 6.84
N ALA A 200 6.36 -25.16 6.06
CA ALA A 200 6.71 -26.56 6.32
C ALA A 200 7.21 -26.70 7.79
N GLY A 201 6.47 -27.44 8.62
CA GLY A 201 6.78 -27.64 10.05
C GLY A 201 6.08 -26.69 11.03
N GLY A 202 4.98 -26.03 10.66
CA GLY A 202 4.02 -25.45 11.62
C GLY A 202 4.39 -24.10 12.27
N THR A 203 5.55 -23.50 11.96
CA THR A 203 5.93 -22.17 12.45
C THR A 203 5.81 -21.12 11.36
N MET A 204 4.87 -20.18 11.46
CA MET A 204 4.75 -19.08 10.47
C MET A 204 6.08 -18.34 10.28
N VAL A 205 6.58 -18.23 9.04
CA VAL A 205 7.73 -17.36 8.72
C VAL A 205 7.18 -15.98 8.37
N PRO A 206 7.68 -14.89 8.96
CA PRO A 206 7.15 -13.56 8.68
C PRO A 206 7.29 -13.10 7.22
N SER A 207 8.25 -13.66 6.47
CA SER A 207 8.42 -13.43 5.03
C SER A 207 7.45 -14.22 4.14
N GLN A 208 6.64 -15.11 4.75
CA GLN A 208 5.64 -15.98 4.11
C GLN A 208 4.23 -15.78 4.71
N SER A 209 4.08 -14.93 5.73
CA SER A 209 2.78 -14.56 6.29
C SER A 209 2.26 -13.35 5.51
N SER A 210 1.13 -13.51 4.85
CA SER A 210 0.58 -12.53 3.93
C SER A 210 -0.58 -11.80 4.62
N LEU A 211 -0.35 -10.56 5.03
CA LEU A 211 -1.38 -9.74 5.65
C LEU A 211 -2.06 -8.87 4.58
N ALA A 212 -3.37 -8.68 4.74
CA ALA A 212 -4.08 -7.60 4.08
C ALA A 212 -3.43 -6.23 4.45
N GLY A 213 -3.77 -5.17 3.73
CA GLY A 213 -3.32 -3.82 4.09
C GLY A 213 -4.04 -3.25 5.31
N THR A 214 -3.87 -1.95 5.54
CA THR A 214 -4.69 -1.18 6.49
C THR A 214 -5.31 0.01 5.79
N TRP A 215 -6.49 0.43 6.23
CA TRP A 215 -7.11 1.62 5.65
C TRP A 215 -6.49 2.93 6.16
N VAL A 216 -6.04 2.96 7.41
CA VAL A 216 -5.63 4.20 8.09
C VAL A 216 -4.17 4.58 7.87
N GLY A 217 -3.27 3.60 7.75
CA GLY A 217 -1.81 3.78 7.83
C GLY A 217 -1.21 3.18 9.10
N GLY A 218 -0.04 3.65 9.52
CA GLY A 218 0.75 3.07 10.62
C GLY A 218 1.42 4.14 11.50
N GLY A 219 1.95 3.77 12.66
CA GLY A 219 2.31 4.73 13.70
C GLY A 219 3.52 4.44 14.60
N GLN A 220 4.32 3.39 14.38
CA GLN A 220 5.55 3.25 15.18
C GLN A 220 6.72 4.08 14.65
N PRO A 221 7.44 4.78 15.56
CA PRO A 221 8.84 5.11 15.38
C PRO A 221 9.63 3.85 15.09
N VAL A 222 10.07 3.70 13.85
CA VAL A 222 11.03 2.65 13.48
C VAL A 222 12.41 3.13 13.91
N THR A 223 12.83 2.68 15.09
CA THR A 223 14.15 2.95 15.69
C THR A 223 15.22 1.95 15.26
N SER A 224 14.98 1.15 14.21
CA SER A 224 15.90 0.09 13.78
C SER A 224 16.03 0.04 12.25
N ALA A 225 17.14 -0.56 11.80
CA ALA A 225 17.64 -0.68 10.41
C ALA A 225 16.71 -1.34 9.36
N VAL A 226 15.40 -1.39 9.59
CA VAL A 226 14.39 -1.82 8.62
C VAL A 226 14.02 -0.61 7.75
N PRO A 227 13.92 -0.75 6.41
CA PRO A 227 13.50 0.36 5.56
C PRO A 227 12.07 0.78 5.92
N ALA A 228 11.96 1.93 6.60
CA ALA A 228 10.72 2.50 7.14
C ALA A 228 9.66 2.73 6.06
N ASP A 229 10.12 3.11 4.86
CA ASP A 229 9.31 3.34 3.67
C ASP A 229 8.65 2.06 3.14
N GLY A 230 9.34 0.92 3.26
CA GLY A 230 8.80 -0.41 2.95
C GLY A 230 7.58 -0.75 3.76
N GLN A 231 7.67 -0.61 5.09
CA GLN A 231 6.56 -0.89 5.98
C GLN A 231 5.39 0.07 5.76
N MET A 232 5.67 1.32 5.39
CA MET A 232 4.63 2.31 5.06
C MET A 232 3.93 1.96 3.75
N CYS A 233 4.64 2.04 2.62
CA CYS A 233 4.03 1.98 1.30
C CYS A 233 3.53 0.59 0.91
N GLN A 234 4.11 -0.49 1.43
CA GLN A 234 3.60 -1.84 1.17
C GLN A 234 2.33 -2.15 1.97
N SER A 235 2.08 -1.45 3.07
CA SER A 235 0.90 -1.69 3.90
C SER A 235 -0.38 -1.06 3.34
N VAL A 236 -0.25 -0.04 2.50
CA VAL A 236 -1.37 0.69 1.89
C VAL A 236 -1.35 0.64 0.35
N GLY A 237 -0.24 0.21 -0.26
CA GLY A 237 -0.03 0.18 -1.70
C GLY A 237 0.40 -1.19 -2.23
N LEU A 238 0.41 -1.28 -3.57
CA LEU A 238 0.82 -2.43 -4.35
C LEU A 238 1.96 -2.07 -5.32
N ALA A 239 2.73 -3.10 -5.71
CA ALA A 239 3.74 -3.05 -6.75
C ALA A 239 3.86 -4.38 -7.50
N PRO A 240 4.27 -4.39 -8.78
CA PRO A 240 4.32 -5.60 -9.61
C PRO A 240 5.55 -6.49 -9.34
N THR A 241 5.93 -6.70 -8.07
CA THR A 241 7.13 -7.49 -7.68
C THR A 241 6.90 -9.00 -7.66
N ARG A 242 5.63 -9.39 -7.68
CA ARG A 242 5.15 -10.76 -7.49
C ARG A 242 3.90 -10.92 -8.33
N THR A 243 3.72 -12.11 -8.86
CA THR A 243 2.51 -12.50 -9.57
C THR A 243 1.31 -12.41 -8.63
N ILE A 244 0.14 -12.16 -9.20
CA ILE A 244 -1.12 -12.22 -8.47
C ILE A 244 -1.25 -13.60 -7.81
N ASN A 245 -1.74 -13.65 -6.57
CA ASN A 245 -1.87 -14.87 -5.77
C ASN A 245 -0.55 -15.62 -5.49
N SER A 246 0.61 -14.94 -5.58
CA SER A 246 1.91 -15.54 -5.24
C SER A 246 1.94 -16.05 -3.79
N ILE A 247 2.39 -17.28 -3.55
CA ILE A 247 2.48 -17.88 -2.20
C ILE A 247 3.55 -17.24 -1.29
N SER A 248 4.33 -16.28 -1.78
CA SER A 248 5.40 -15.64 -1.02
C SER A 248 5.38 -14.13 -1.21
N ARG A 249 5.36 -13.41 -0.09
CA ARG A 249 5.39 -11.94 -0.06
C ARG A 249 4.21 -11.29 -0.81
N THR A 250 2.98 -11.80 -0.64
CA THR A 250 1.78 -11.19 -1.26
C THR A 250 1.55 -9.75 -0.80
N TYR A 251 2.07 -9.36 0.37
CA TYR A 251 2.03 -7.99 0.88
C TYR A 251 2.65 -6.95 -0.07
N ARG A 252 3.26 -7.36 -1.18
CA ARG A 252 3.79 -6.47 -2.21
C ARG A 252 2.90 -6.36 -3.45
N THR A 253 1.98 -7.28 -3.67
CA THR A 253 1.19 -7.41 -4.90
C THR A 253 -0.29 -7.62 -4.57
N LEU A 254 -1.08 -7.99 -5.57
CA LEU A 254 -2.49 -8.30 -5.45
C LEU A 254 -2.72 -9.78 -5.15
N SER A 255 -3.76 -10.06 -4.37
CA SER A 255 -4.22 -11.42 -4.09
C SER A 255 -5.68 -11.45 -3.68
N SER A 256 -6.38 -12.55 -3.94
CA SER A 256 -7.73 -12.81 -3.46
C SER A 256 -7.91 -14.29 -3.09
N LEU A 257 -9.10 -14.61 -2.58
CA LEU A 257 -9.57 -15.97 -2.37
C LEU A 257 -10.57 -16.41 -3.46
N HIS A 258 -10.70 -15.64 -4.54
CA HIS A 258 -11.68 -15.91 -5.60
C HIS A 258 -11.38 -17.26 -6.29
N PRO A 259 -12.35 -18.19 -6.36
CA PRO A 259 -12.15 -19.50 -7.00
C PRO A 259 -11.77 -19.42 -8.49
N ALA A 260 -12.14 -18.34 -9.17
CA ALA A 260 -11.83 -18.11 -10.58
C ALA A 260 -10.34 -17.84 -10.85
N GLY A 261 -9.53 -17.54 -9.82
CA GLY A 261 -8.10 -17.26 -9.97
C GLY A 261 -7.83 -15.87 -10.56
N GLY A 262 -7.81 -14.85 -9.71
CA GLY A 262 -7.55 -13.45 -10.09
C GLY A 262 -7.92 -12.49 -8.97
N VAL A 263 -8.10 -11.22 -9.28
CA VAL A 263 -8.44 -10.15 -8.31
C VAL A 263 -9.40 -9.16 -8.94
N ASN A 264 -10.26 -8.55 -8.13
CA ASN A 264 -10.99 -7.37 -8.54
C ASN A 264 -10.12 -6.12 -8.40
N THR A 265 -10.25 -5.23 -9.37
CA THR A 265 -9.56 -3.95 -9.42
C THR A 265 -10.53 -2.83 -9.77
N ILE A 266 -10.18 -1.61 -9.37
CA ILE A 266 -10.81 -0.36 -9.80
C ILE A 266 -9.78 0.40 -10.61
N ALA A 267 -10.15 0.90 -11.79
CA ALA A 267 -9.36 1.86 -12.54
C ALA A 267 -9.60 3.31 -12.05
N PHE A 268 -8.75 4.26 -12.43
CA PHE A 268 -8.86 5.65 -11.97
C PHE A 268 -10.14 6.38 -12.43
N ASP A 269 -10.79 5.92 -13.50
CA ASP A 269 -12.11 6.40 -13.91
C ASP A 269 -13.28 5.80 -13.10
N GLY A 270 -12.98 4.90 -12.16
CA GLY A 270 -13.95 4.20 -11.32
C GLY A 270 -14.53 2.92 -11.93
N SER A 271 -14.10 2.51 -13.13
CA SER A 271 -14.51 1.26 -13.76
C SER A 271 -13.95 0.02 -13.01
N TYR A 272 -14.70 -1.08 -13.10
CA TYR A 272 -14.42 -2.34 -12.41
C TYR A 272 -13.87 -3.37 -13.38
N HIS A 273 -12.76 -4.00 -13.00
CA HIS A 273 -12.12 -5.00 -13.84
C HIS A 273 -11.67 -6.19 -13.01
N PHE A 274 -12.00 -7.40 -13.49
CA PHE A 274 -11.39 -8.62 -12.98
C PHE A 274 -10.06 -8.84 -13.71
N VAL A 275 -8.97 -8.94 -12.96
CA VAL A 275 -7.64 -9.23 -13.50
C VAL A 275 -7.28 -10.66 -13.16
N SER A 276 -7.15 -11.51 -14.18
CA SER A 276 -6.75 -12.90 -14.00
C SER A 276 -5.36 -13.01 -13.38
N GLN A 277 -5.14 -14.02 -12.54
CA GLN A 277 -3.80 -14.32 -12.05
C GLN A 277 -2.82 -14.76 -13.16
N ASN A 278 -3.34 -15.11 -14.33
CA ASN A 278 -2.58 -15.51 -15.51
C ASN A 278 -2.27 -14.33 -16.46
N ILE A 279 -2.58 -13.09 -16.05
CA ILE A 279 -2.17 -11.89 -16.79
C ILE A 279 -0.67 -11.96 -17.12
N GLU A 280 -0.30 -11.47 -18.30
CA GLU A 280 1.11 -11.41 -18.69
C GLU A 280 1.88 -10.56 -17.66
N HIS A 281 2.79 -11.23 -16.95
CA HIS A 281 3.63 -10.62 -15.94
C HIS A 281 5.05 -11.18 -16.05
N ILE A 282 5.98 -10.31 -16.44
CA ILE A 282 7.40 -10.63 -16.55
C ILE A 282 8.05 -10.30 -15.21
N ILE A 283 8.64 -11.29 -14.56
CA ILE A 283 9.44 -11.09 -13.34
C ILE A 283 10.79 -11.75 -13.56
N THR A 284 11.84 -10.94 -13.75
CA THR A 284 13.19 -11.49 -13.90
C THR A 284 13.75 -11.95 -12.55
N ILE A 285 14.61 -12.98 -12.58
CA ILE A 285 15.25 -13.50 -11.36
C ILE A 285 16.16 -12.44 -10.72
N THR A 286 16.79 -11.61 -11.55
CA THR A 286 17.80 -10.62 -11.14
C THR A 286 17.19 -9.40 -10.49
N THR A 287 16.19 -8.78 -11.12
CA THR A 287 15.66 -7.49 -10.65
C THR A 287 14.31 -7.61 -9.97
N LYS A 288 13.47 -8.60 -10.33
CA LYS A 288 12.15 -8.86 -9.71
C LYS A 288 11.24 -7.62 -9.66
N ASN A 289 11.41 -6.70 -10.60
CA ASN A 289 10.75 -5.41 -10.66
C ASN A 289 10.96 -4.58 -9.39
N LEU A 290 12.10 -4.78 -8.71
CA LEU A 290 12.43 -4.16 -7.45
C LEU A 290 13.05 -2.78 -7.63
N GLU A 291 13.48 -2.41 -8.84
CA GLU A 291 14.19 -1.17 -9.10
C GLU A 291 13.35 -0.25 -9.96
N TYR A 292 13.38 1.05 -9.64
CA TYR A 292 12.69 2.07 -10.45
C TYR A 292 13.20 2.16 -11.91
N THR A 293 14.38 1.62 -12.18
CA THR A 293 14.95 1.52 -13.53
C THR A 293 14.44 0.31 -14.29
N ASP A 294 13.86 -0.68 -13.62
CA ASP A 294 13.36 -1.90 -14.25
C ASP A 294 12.36 -1.58 -15.36
N PRO A 295 12.38 -2.32 -16.48
CA PRO A 295 11.46 -2.10 -17.59
C PRO A 295 9.99 -2.14 -17.14
N VAL A 296 9.13 -1.46 -17.91
CA VAL A 296 7.67 -1.67 -17.85
C VAL A 296 7.33 -2.49 -19.10
N ASP A 297 7.47 -3.80 -19.01
CA ASP A 297 7.49 -4.67 -20.20
C ASP A 297 6.44 -5.77 -20.19
N SER A 298 5.60 -5.83 -19.15
CA SER A 298 4.46 -6.76 -19.09
C SER A 298 3.13 -6.05 -18.88
N VAL A 299 2.03 -6.67 -19.31
CA VAL A 299 0.68 -6.09 -19.22
C VAL A 299 0.32 -5.72 -17.78
N PHE A 300 0.60 -6.59 -16.80
CA PHE A 300 0.31 -6.30 -15.39
C PHE A 300 1.04 -5.06 -14.89
N GLU A 301 2.30 -4.88 -15.30
CA GLU A 301 3.04 -3.68 -14.94
C GLU A 301 2.47 -2.43 -15.61
N ARG A 302 2.13 -2.48 -16.89
CA ARG A 302 1.53 -1.34 -17.61
C ARG A 302 0.22 -0.89 -16.97
N LEU A 303 -0.63 -1.83 -16.56
CA LEU A 303 -1.88 -1.51 -15.85
C LEU A 303 -1.65 -0.83 -14.49
N ILE A 304 -0.47 -0.95 -13.89
CA ILE A 304 -0.12 -0.28 -12.62
C ILE A 304 0.61 1.05 -12.87
N ALA A 305 1.34 1.16 -13.97
CA ALA A 305 2.15 2.33 -14.31
C ALA A 305 1.29 3.54 -14.69
N VAL A 306 1.89 4.71 -14.50
CA VAL A 306 1.43 5.99 -15.01
C VAL A 306 2.61 6.72 -15.64
N GLY A 307 2.43 7.23 -16.85
CA GLY A 307 3.44 7.93 -17.63
C GLY A 307 4.49 7.02 -18.26
N ASP A 308 4.21 5.73 -18.43
CA ASP A 308 5.18 4.80 -19.05
C ASP A 308 5.15 4.87 -20.58
N GLY A 309 4.13 5.51 -21.17
CA GLY A 309 3.94 5.61 -22.62
C GLY A 309 3.57 4.26 -23.27
N GLY A 310 3.30 3.25 -22.45
CA GLY A 310 2.84 1.94 -22.86
C GLY A 310 1.34 1.92 -23.11
N VAL A 311 0.90 1.00 -23.96
CA VAL A 311 -0.53 0.71 -24.13
C VAL A 311 -0.84 -0.61 -23.44
N ALA A 312 -1.81 -0.60 -22.53
CA ALA A 312 -2.41 -1.79 -21.95
C ALA A 312 -3.92 -1.58 -21.78
N SER A 313 -4.64 -2.69 -21.80
CA SER A 313 -6.07 -2.77 -21.53
C SER A 313 -6.34 -3.89 -20.54
N PHE A 314 -7.46 -3.79 -19.83
CA PHE A 314 -7.98 -4.87 -19.00
C PHE A 314 -8.59 -6.02 -19.83
N GLU A 315 -8.85 -5.79 -21.12
CA GLU A 315 -9.29 -6.75 -22.14
C GLU A 315 -8.14 -7.28 -22.98
#